data_AF-A0AAV2H0I9-F1
#
_entry.id   AF-A0AAV2H0I9-F1
#
_cell.length_a   1.000
_cell.length_b   1.000
_cell.length_c   1.000
_cell.angle_alpha   90.00
_cell.angle_beta   90.00
_cell.angle_gamma   90.00
#
_symmetry.space_group_name_H-M   'P 1'
#
loop_
_entity.id
_entity.type
_entity.pdbx_description
1 polymer ?
#
loop_
_entity_poly.entity_id
_entity_poly.type
_entity_poly.pdbx_seq_one_letter_code
_entity_poly.pdbx_strand_id
1 'polypeptide(L)'
;MPGGQQFVDFLILAVAMEINFATTFPTLQVILNSSKDGDAIELAKGLRSLSQWLKGFKEISKDFHKIMEPDVFFRVIIAYLRGFNETSGLPDGMLYEGVTKQPKRLVINSAASQAAVFQIIDTLLRTEYPPDKEEFFKTLRTTWSSKHRAFLEQIQTWPGNVREMAEKGSNEDLTQAYNELVEAVKEFRTYHVQLVTKFMVIPNKRLRNEFNVQEPDQLVNLMPLLKAIRDDSAKGKIDV
;
A
#
# COMPACT_ATOMS: atom_id res chain seq x y z
N MET A 1 -11.55 16.17 17.66
CA MET A 1 -11.52 15.66 16.27
C MET A 1 -12.58 14.57 16.12
N PRO A 2 -13.17 14.37 14.94
CA PRO A 2 -14.12 13.27 14.71
C PRO A 2 -13.53 11.94 15.16
N GLY A 3 -14.28 11.12 15.91
CA GLY A 3 -13.78 9.84 16.45
C GLY A 3 -12.95 9.96 17.74
N GLY A 4 -12.74 11.17 18.27
CA GLY A 4 -12.10 11.37 19.58
C GLY A 4 -10.68 10.79 19.64
N GLN A 5 -10.40 10.04 20.72
CA GLN A 5 -9.09 9.43 20.94
C GLN A 5 -8.71 8.42 19.84
N GLN A 6 -9.68 7.65 19.32
CA GLN A 6 -9.40 6.65 18.27
C GLN A 6 -8.86 7.29 16.98
N PHE A 7 -9.27 8.52 16.65
CA PHE A 7 -8.69 9.24 15.51
C PHE A 7 -7.25 9.67 15.77
N VAL A 8 -6.93 10.09 16.99
CA VAL A 8 -5.55 10.40 17.38
C VAL A 8 -4.69 9.14 17.31
N ASP A 9 -5.17 8.04 17.87
CA ASP A 9 -4.45 6.76 17.86
C ASP A 9 -4.25 6.24 16.45
N PHE A 10 -5.24 6.41 15.56
CA PHE A 10 -5.10 6.09 14.13
C PHE A 10 -3.95 6.86 13.48
N LEU A 11 -3.85 8.17 13.71
CA LEU A 11 -2.76 8.99 13.19
C LEU A 11 -1.42 8.59 13.80
N ILE A 12 -1.36 8.31 15.10
CA ILE A 12 -0.15 7.83 15.78
C ILE A 12 0.32 6.52 15.16
N LEU A 13 -0.57 5.55 14.94
CA LEU A 13 -0.20 4.27 14.32
C LEU A 13 0.26 4.48 12.87
N ALA A 14 -0.41 5.33 12.09
CA ALA A 14 0.01 5.64 10.72
C ALA A 14 1.42 6.26 10.68
N VAL A 15 1.71 7.22 11.58
CA VAL A 15 3.05 7.82 11.69
C VAL A 15 4.08 6.81 12.17
N ALA A 16 3.75 5.97 13.15
CA ALA A 16 4.64 4.92 13.64
C ALA A 16 5.02 3.91 12.55
N MET A 17 4.07 3.56 11.68
CA MET A 17 4.31 2.73 10.50
C MET A 17 5.29 3.41 9.53
N GLU A 18 5.12 4.70 9.23
CA GLU A 18 6.04 5.44 8.35
C GLU A 18 7.46 5.57 8.96
N ILE A 19 7.57 5.82 10.27
CA ILE A 19 8.86 5.82 10.97
C ILE A 19 9.51 4.44 10.90
N ASN A 20 8.73 3.37 11.10
CA ASN A 20 9.22 2.00 10.97
C ASN A 20 9.69 1.70 9.54
N PHE A 21 9.00 2.20 8.51
CA PHE A 21 9.44 2.09 7.13
C PHE A 21 10.79 2.76 6.88
N ALA A 22 11.03 3.94 7.46
CA ALA A 22 12.32 4.64 7.32
C ALA A 22 13.52 3.80 7.82
N THR A 23 13.31 2.88 8.76
CA THR A 23 14.38 1.97 9.24
C THR A 23 14.88 0.99 8.17
N THR A 24 14.12 0.79 7.08
CA THR A 24 14.51 -0.10 5.97
C THR A 24 15.53 0.53 5.02
N PHE A 25 15.74 1.84 5.07
CA PHE A 25 16.52 2.55 4.04
C PHE A 25 17.96 2.03 3.90
N PRO A 26 18.70 1.70 4.98
CA PRO A 26 19.99 1.04 4.85
C PRO A 26 19.90 -0.31 4.12
N THR A 27 18.89 -1.13 4.42
CA THR A 27 18.65 -2.41 3.73
C THR A 27 18.30 -2.19 2.26
N LEU A 28 17.47 -1.19 1.93
CA LEU A 28 17.16 -0.83 0.54
C LEU A 28 18.43 -0.43 -0.22
N GLN A 29 19.31 0.35 0.40
CA GLN A 29 20.58 0.74 -0.20
C GLN A 29 21.49 -0.49 -0.46
N VAL A 30 21.54 -1.44 0.48
CA VAL A 30 22.28 -2.70 0.30
C VAL A 30 21.72 -3.49 -0.89
N ILE A 31 20.40 -3.65 -0.99
CA ILE A 31 19.74 -4.34 -2.10
C ILE A 31 20.08 -3.68 -3.43
N LEU A 32 19.95 -2.34 -3.50
CA LEU A 32 20.24 -1.58 -4.72
C LEU A 32 21.70 -1.73 -5.13
N ASN A 33 22.65 -1.53 -4.23
CA ASN A 33 24.08 -1.64 -4.55
C ASN A 33 24.46 -3.07 -4.95
N SER A 34 24.05 -4.07 -4.15
CA SER A 34 24.36 -5.48 -4.43
C SER A 34 23.78 -5.95 -5.76
N SER A 35 22.58 -5.49 -6.13
CA SER A 35 21.98 -5.79 -7.43
C SER A 35 22.69 -5.14 -8.62
N LYS A 36 23.34 -3.99 -8.40
CA LYS A 36 24.15 -3.32 -9.41
C LYS A 36 25.52 -3.98 -9.55
N ASP A 37 26.13 -4.35 -8.43
CA ASP A 37 27.50 -4.87 -8.38
C ASP A 37 27.57 -6.38 -8.67
N GLY A 38 26.40 -7.06 -8.76
CA GLY A 38 26.33 -8.49 -9.03
C GLY A 38 26.61 -9.37 -7.80
N ASP A 39 26.59 -8.80 -6.59
CA ASP A 39 26.83 -9.54 -5.34
C ASP A 39 25.58 -10.30 -4.90
N ALA A 40 25.47 -11.55 -5.33
CA ALA A 40 24.33 -12.39 -5.03
C ALA A 40 24.19 -12.74 -3.54
N ILE A 41 25.30 -12.83 -2.80
CA ILE A 41 25.28 -13.21 -1.38
C ILE A 41 24.74 -12.05 -0.55
N GLU A 42 25.25 -10.83 -0.78
CA GLU A 42 24.80 -9.65 -0.05
C GLU A 42 23.38 -9.25 -0.44
N LEU A 43 23.02 -9.43 -1.72
CA LEU A 43 21.65 -9.24 -2.19
C LEU A 43 20.69 -10.19 -1.47
N ALA A 44 21.02 -11.48 -1.36
CA ALA A 44 20.17 -12.46 -0.67
C ALA A 44 19.96 -12.10 0.82
N LYS A 45 21.01 -11.66 1.53
CA LYS A 45 20.88 -11.16 2.91
C LYS A 45 19.98 -9.93 3.01
N GLY A 46 20.13 -8.99 2.07
CA GLY A 46 19.30 -7.80 2.00
C GLY A 46 17.82 -8.13 1.82
N LEU A 47 17.50 -9.02 0.88
CA LEU A 47 16.13 -9.47 0.61
C LEU A 47 15.51 -10.20 1.81
N ARG A 48 16.27 -11.05 2.51
CA ARG A 48 15.78 -11.70 3.75
C ARG A 48 15.57 -10.72 4.88
N SER A 49 16.46 -9.75 5.05
CA SER A 49 16.31 -8.69 6.05
C SER A 49 15.04 -7.87 5.80
N LEU A 50 14.78 -7.50 4.54
CA LEU A 50 13.55 -6.81 4.15
C LEU A 50 12.30 -7.68 4.33
N SER A 51 12.40 -8.99 4.07
CA SER A 51 11.32 -9.95 4.30
C SER A 51 10.96 -10.07 5.78
N GLN A 52 11.96 -10.17 6.66
CA GLN A 52 11.76 -10.20 8.11
C GLN A 52 11.17 -8.89 8.62
N TRP A 53 11.68 -7.75 8.12
CA TRP A 53 11.11 -6.44 8.42
C TRP A 53 9.63 -6.38 8.04
N LEU A 54 9.25 -6.84 6.85
CA LEU A 54 7.87 -6.79 6.39
C LEU A 54 6.93 -7.69 7.23
N LYS A 55 7.44 -8.84 7.72
CA LYS A 55 6.71 -9.66 8.70
C LYS A 55 6.48 -8.89 10.01
N GLY A 56 7.49 -8.19 10.52
CA GLY A 56 7.35 -7.31 11.69
C GLY A 56 6.37 -6.15 11.45
N PHE A 57 6.44 -5.53 10.27
CA PHE A 57 5.53 -4.47 9.83
C PHE A 57 4.07 -4.94 9.81
N LYS A 58 3.81 -6.19 9.39
CA LYS A 58 2.50 -6.83 9.51
C LYS A 58 2.04 -6.92 10.97
N GLU A 59 2.92 -7.31 11.90
CA GLU A 59 2.56 -7.40 13.31
C GLU A 59 2.21 -6.04 13.92
N ILE A 60 2.95 -4.97 13.60
CA ILE A 60 2.61 -3.60 14.00
C ILE A 60 1.23 -3.20 13.45
N SER A 61 0.92 -3.54 12.20
CA SER A 61 -0.38 -3.21 11.60
C SER A 61 -1.56 -3.87 12.32
N LYS A 62 -1.34 -4.95 13.09
CA LYS A 62 -2.39 -5.58 13.91
C LYS A 62 -2.82 -4.74 15.09
N ASP A 63 -2.00 -3.79 15.54
CA ASP A 63 -2.38 -2.87 16.62
C ASP A 63 -3.57 -1.99 16.24
N PHE A 64 -3.88 -1.86 14.94
CA PHE A 64 -5.10 -1.23 14.47
C PHE A 64 -6.36 -1.85 15.12
N HIS A 65 -6.38 -3.16 15.36
CA HIS A 65 -7.48 -3.83 16.06
C HIS A 65 -7.65 -3.42 17.52
N LYS A 66 -6.57 -2.97 18.17
CA LYS A 66 -6.57 -2.60 19.60
C LYS A 66 -7.06 -1.16 19.80
N ILE A 67 -6.77 -0.30 18.83
CA ILE A 67 -7.01 1.15 18.93
C ILE A 67 -8.27 1.63 18.21
N MET A 68 -8.94 0.76 17.45
CA MET A 68 -10.00 1.16 16.54
C MET A 68 -11.23 0.28 16.63
N GLU A 69 -12.38 0.92 16.82
CA GLU A 69 -13.68 0.28 16.67
C GLU A 69 -14.17 0.36 15.22
N PRO A 70 -14.67 -0.74 14.61
CA PRO A 70 -15.08 -0.75 13.21
C PRO A 70 -16.11 0.31 12.81
N ASP A 71 -17.14 0.52 13.64
CA ASP A 71 -18.17 1.53 13.34
C ASP A 71 -17.64 2.96 13.50
N VAL A 72 -16.73 3.21 14.46
CA VAL A 72 -16.10 4.52 14.62
C VAL A 72 -15.21 4.82 13.41
N PHE A 73 -14.40 3.87 12.97
CA PHE A 73 -13.58 4.03 11.78
C PHE A 73 -14.42 4.34 10.55
N PHE A 74 -15.40 3.49 10.25
CA PHE A 74 -16.17 3.61 9.02
C PHE A 74 -17.13 4.79 9.01
N ARG A 75 -17.96 4.94 10.05
CA ARG A 75 -19.06 5.91 10.06
C ARG A 75 -18.58 7.31 10.43
N VAL A 76 -17.53 7.42 11.25
CA VAL A 76 -17.04 8.70 11.74
C VAL A 76 -15.77 9.08 11.01
N ILE A 77 -14.67 8.32 11.16
CA ILE A 77 -13.35 8.75 10.69
C ILE A 77 -13.29 8.82 9.17
N ILE A 78 -13.68 7.76 8.47
CA ILE A 78 -13.63 7.67 7.00
C ILE A 78 -14.51 8.72 6.34
N ALA A 79 -15.58 9.15 7.01
CA ALA A 79 -16.42 10.23 6.50
C ALA A 79 -15.63 11.51 6.22
N TYR A 80 -14.58 11.78 6.99
CA TYR A 80 -13.67 12.93 6.84
C TYR A 80 -12.40 12.63 6.03
N LEU A 81 -12.13 11.37 5.69
CA LEU A 81 -10.90 10.96 4.98
C LEU A 81 -11.13 10.53 3.52
N ARG A 82 -12.38 10.47 3.05
CA ARG A 82 -12.74 10.00 1.70
C ARG A 82 -12.58 11.03 0.57
N GLY A 83 -12.21 12.28 0.88
CA GLY A 83 -12.03 13.34 -0.12
C GLY A 83 -13.33 13.80 -0.78
N PHE A 84 -13.21 14.32 -2.01
CA PHE A 84 -14.33 14.86 -2.80
C PHE A 84 -14.49 14.06 -4.10
N ASN A 85 -15.39 13.08 -4.06
CA ASN A 85 -15.67 12.16 -5.16
C ASN A 85 -17.10 11.61 -5.06
N GLU A 86 -17.42 10.63 -5.92
CA GLU A 86 -18.70 9.93 -5.93
C GLU A 86 -19.05 9.40 -4.53
N THR A 87 -18.06 8.89 -3.78
CA THR A 87 -18.25 8.29 -2.46
C THR A 87 -18.50 9.26 -1.31
N SER A 88 -18.24 10.54 -1.54
CA SER A 88 -18.50 11.62 -0.59
C SER A 88 -19.76 12.44 -0.95
N GLY A 89 -20.50 12.05 -1.99
CA GLY A 89 -21.64 12.83 -2.50
C GLY A 89 -21.24 14.09 -3.27
N LEU A 90 -19.97 14.19 -3.70
CA LEU A 90 -19.44 15.33 -4.47
C LEU A 90 -18.82 14.81 -5.78
N PRO A 91 -19.63 14.33 -6.73
CA PRO A 91 -19.14 13.69 -7.95
C PRO A 91 -18.32 14.66 -8.82
N ASP A 92 -18.61 15.95 -8.80
CA ASP A 92 -17.82 16.94 -9.56
C ASP A 92 -16.61 17.46 -8.75
N GLY A 93 -16.51 17.07 -7.47
CA GLY A 93 -15.50 17.55 -6.54
C GLY A 93 -15.92 18.82 -5.80
N MET A 94 -14.94 19.55 -5.26
CA MET A 94 -15.18 20.77 -4.48
C MET A 94 -14.72 22.01 -5.25
N LEU A 95 -15.55 23.06 -5.26
CA LEU A 95 -15.17 24.37 -5.76
C LEU A 95 -14.32 25.09 -4.72
N TYR A 96 -13.14 25.55 -5.11
CA TYR A 96 -12.29 26.39 -4.26
C TYR A 96 -12.52 27.84 -4.65
N GLU A 97 -13.47 28.50 -3.97
CA GLU A 97 -13.86 29.87 -4.27
C GLU A 97 -12.64 30.81 -4.29
N GLY A 98 -12.55 31.64 -5.33
CA GLY A 98 -11.40 32.54 -5.55
C GLY A 98 -10.14 31.87 -6.11
N VAL A 99 -10.08 30.53 -6.17
CA VAL A 99 -8.91 29.77 -6.67
C VAL A 99 -9.22 29.02 -7.96
N THR A 100 -10.36 28.32 -8.02
CA THR A 100 -10.76 27.53 -9.19
C THR A 100 -12.10 28.04 -9.74
N LYS A 101 -12.22 28.05 -11.08
CA LYS A 101 -13.47 28.39 -11.77
C LYS A 101 -14.44 27.22 -11.89
N GLN A 102 -13.95 26.00 -11.67
CA GLN A 102 -14.71 24.76 -11.74
C GLN A 102 -14.40 23.90 -10.51
N PRO A 103 -15.33 23.05 -10.07
CA PRO A 103 -15.07 22.05 -9.05
C PRO A 103 -13.86 21.19 -9.39
N LYS A 104 -13.06 20.85 -8.38
CA LYS A 104 -11.92 19.94 -8.50
C LYS A 104 -12.12 18.75 -7.60
N ARG A 105 -12.02 17.55 -8.19
CA ARG A 105 -11.87 16.31 -7.43
C ARG A 105 -10.51 16.33 -6.73
N LEU A 106 -10.51 16.23 -5.41
CA LEU A 106 -9.32 15.85 -4.67
C LEU A 106 -9.50 14.42 -4.19
N VAL A 107 -8.62 13.57 -4.69
CA VAL A 107 -8.49 12.19 -4.22
C VAL A 107 -7.73 12.24 -2.90
N ILE A 108 -8.46 12.48 -1.81
CA ILE A 108 -7.98 12.16 -0.47
C ILE A 108 -8.39 10.71 -0.26
N ASN A 109 -7.45 9.80 -0.46
CA ASN A 109 -7.64 8.41 -0.07
C ASN A 109 -7.05 8.21 1.32
N SER A 110 -7.49 7.16 2.03
CA SER A 110 -6.96 6.83 3.36
C SER A 110 -5.43 6.73 3.38
N ALA A 111 -4.81 7.04 4.53
CA ALA A 111 -3.35 7.02 4.72
C ALA A 111 -2.67 5.74 4.21
N ALA A 112 -3.32 4.57 4.38
CA ALA A 112 -2.79 3.28 3.93
C ALA A 112 -2.62 3.17 2.40
N SER A 113 -3.50 3.80 1.62
CA SER A 113 -3.41 3.79 0.15
C SER A 113 -2.33 4.73 -0.39
N GLN A 114 -1.87 5.68 0.42
CA GLN A 114 -0.85 6.66 0.03
C GLN A 114 0.55 6.27 0.52
N ALA A 115 0.68 5.20 1.32
CA ALA A 115 1.96 4.73 1.81
C ALA A 115 2.89 4.32 0.65
N ALA A 116 4.12 4.83 0.65
CA ALA A 116 5.07 4.61 -0.44
C ALA A 116 5.72 3.22 -0.41
N VAL A 117 5.78 2.60 0.77
CA VAL A 117 6.50 1.35 1.03
C VAL A 117 6.17 0.24 0.03
N PHE A 118 4.89 -0.04 -0.23
CA PHE A 118 4.53 -1.18 -1.08
C PHE A 118 4.86 -0.94 -2.55
N GLN A 119 4.66 0.27 -3.07
CA GLN A 119 5.04 0.57 -4.44
C GLN A 119 6.57 0.60 -4.62
N ILE A 120 7.32 0.98 -3.58
CA ILE A 120 8.80 0.88 -3.57
C ILE A 120 9.23 -0.59 -3.61
N ILE A 121 8.67 -1.44 -2.74
CA ILE A 121 8.99 -2.88 -2.71
C ILE A 121 8.58 -3.56 -4.03
N ASP A 122 7.40 -3.24 -4.58
CA ASP A 122 6.95 -3.76 -5.87
C ASP A 122 7.91 -3.38 -7.00
N THR A 123 8.43 -2.15 -6.97
CA THR A 123 9.41 -1.68 -7.96
C THR A 123 10.73 -2.45 -7.86
N LEU A 124 11.21 -2.70 -6.63
CA LEU A 124 12.40 -3.53 -6.39
C LEU A 124 12.21 -4.96 -6.91
N LEU A 125 11.03 -5.54 -6.65
CA LEU A 125 10.67 -6.90 -7.08
C LEU A 125 10.37 -6.99 -8.58
N ARG A 126 10.32 -5.87 -9.32
CA ARG A 126 9.84 -5.80 -10.70
C ARG A 126 8.45 -6.44 -10.86
N THR A 127 7.54 -6.11 -9.95
CA THR A 127 6.14 -6.53 -10.07
C THR A 127 5.50 -5.80 -11.24
N GLU A 128 4.86 -6.56 -12.13
CA GLU A 128 4.08 -6.03 -13.23
C GLU A 128 2.60 -5.98 -12.87
N TYR A 129 1.96 -4.87 -13.19
CA TYR A 129 0.54 -4.67 -12.98
C TYR A 129 -0.16 -4.40 -14.32
N PRO A 130 -1.39 -4.89 -14.51
CA PRO A 130 -2.21 -4.50 -15.65
C PRO A 130 -2.43 -2.97 -15.72
N PRO A 131 -2.70 -2.40 -16.92
CA PRO A 131 -2.75 -0.96 -17.14
C PRO A 131 -3.69 -0.19 -16.20
N ASP A 132 -4.84 -0.75 -15.85
CA ASP A 132 -5.83 -0.15 -14.94
C ASP A 132 -5.25 0.05 -13.53
N LYS A 133 -4.45 -0.91 -13.03
CA LYS A 133 -3.82 -0.82 -11.71
C LYS A 133 -2.60 0.08 -11.73
N GLU A 134 -1.86 0.11 -12.83
CA GLU A 134 -0.79 1.10 -12.98
C GLU A 134 -1.33 2.53 -12.95
N GLU A 135 -2.45 2.78 -13.64
CA GLU A 135 -3.13 4.08 -13.60
C GLU A 135 -3.57 4.42 -12.17
N PHE A 136 -4.17 3.46 -11.45
CA PHE A 136 -4.50 3.63 -10.04
C PHE A 136 -3.28 4.02 -9.18
N PHE A 137 -2.15 3.33 -9.32
CA PHE A 137 -0.92 3.68 -8.61
C PHE A 137 -0.36 5.04 -9.01
N LYS A 138 -0.42 5.41 -10.30
CA LYS A 138 -0.04 6.75 -10.78
C LYS A 138 -0.91 7.83 -10.15
N THR A 139 -2.23 7.62 -10.04
CA THR A 139 -3.13 8.54 -9.34
C THR A 139 -2.73 8.69 -7.87
N LEU A 140 -2.43 7.59 -7.17
CA LEU A 140 -1.98 7.66 -5.77
C LEU A 140 -0.70 8.49 -5.60
N ARG A 141 0.27 8.36 -6.52
CA ARG A 141 1.53 9.14 -6.47
C ARG A 141 1.33 10.64 -6.62
N THR A 142 0.20 11.12 -7.14
CA THR A 142 -0.10 12.57 -7.19
C THR A 142 -0.19 13.19 -5.80
N THR A 143 -0.47 12.37 -4.78
CA THR A 143 -0.56 12.78 -3.38
C THR A 143 0.79 12.72 -2.65
N TRP A 144 1.82 12.16 -3.28
CA TRP A 144 3.15 12.02 -2.68
C TRP A 144 3.95 13.32 -2.76
N SER A 145 4.80 13.52 -1.74
CA SER A 145 5.84 14.54 -1.77
C SER A 145 6.74 14.36 -3.00
N SER A 146 7.33 15.45 -3.49
CA SER A 146 8.28 15.40 -4.61
C SER A 146 9.47 14.48 -4.32
N LYS A 147 9.91 14.42 -3.06
CA LYS A 147 11.02 13.55 -2.62
C LYS A 147 10.69 12.06 -2.72
N HIS A 148 9.48 11.64 -2.34
CA HIS A 148 9.06 10.24 -2.46
C HIS A 148 8.95 9.80 -3.92
N ARG A 149 8.44 10.68 -4.79
CA ARG A 149 8.37 10.41 -6.24
C ARG A 149 9.76 10.28 -6.85
N ALA A 150 10.65 11.23 -6.56
CA ALA A 150 12.03 11.19 -7.04
C ALA A 150 12.78 9.93 -6.58
N PHE A 151 12.55 9.49 -5.33
CA PHE A 151 13.14 8.25 -4.83
C PHE A 151 12.63 7.02 -5.57
N LEU A 152 11.32 6.93 -5.84
CA LEU A 152 10.75 5.83 -6.63
C LEU A 152 11.33 5.83 -8.06
N GLU A 153 11.42 6.99 -8.70
CA GLU A 153 12.01 7.14 -10.04
C GLU A 153 13.47 6.67 -10.07
N GLN A 154 14.26 7.00 -9.06
CA GLN A 154 15.65 6.52 -8.92
C GLN A 154 15.73 5.00 -8.87
N ILE A 155 14.82 4.34 -8.14
CA ILE A 155 14.76 2.87 -8.07
C ILE A 155 14.34 2.29 -9.44
N GLN A 156 13.37 2.91 -10.11
CA GLN A 156 12.89 2.44 -11.42
C GLN A 156 14.00 2.43 -12.47
N THR A 157 14.81 3.49 -12.50
CA THR A 157 15.95 3.65 -13.42
C THR A 157 17.26 3.09 -12.89
N TRP A 158 17.24 2.39 -11.75
CA TRP A 158 18.45 1.85 -11.16
C TRP A 158 19.07 0.78 -12.09
N PRO A 159 20.41 0.79 -12.30
CA PRO A 159 21.06 -0.13 -13.23
C PRO A 159 21.06 -1.60 -12.77
N GLY A 160 20.87 -1.86 -11.47
CA GLY A 160 20.74 -3.21 -10.93
C GLY A 160 19.36 -3.83 -11.17
N ASN A 161 19.32 -5.14 -11.37
CA ASN A 161 18.08 -5.88 -11.58
C ASN A 161 17.98 -7.07 -10.62
N VAL A 162 17.27 -6.86 -9.52
CA VAL A 162 17.06 -7.86 -8.46
C VAL A 162 16.41 -9.13 -9.00
N ARG A 163 15.35 -8.98 -9.82
CA ARG A 163 14.61 -10.12 -10.37
C ARG A 163 15.48 -10.93 -11.34
N GLU A 164 16.13 -10.26 -12.29
CA GLU A 164 17.02 -10.94 -13.25
C GLU A 164 18.18 -11.67 -12.56
N MET A 165 18.74 -11.11 -11.49
CA MET A 165 19.77 -11.79 -10.71
C MET A 165 19.23 -13.04 -10.00
N ALA A 166 18.00 -12.99 -9.49
CA ALA A 166 17.36 -14.13 -8.83
C ALA A 166 16.88 -15.21 -9.83
N GLU A 167 16.57 -14.84 -11.07
CA GLU A 167 16.19 -15.77 -12.15
C GLU A 167 17.41 -16.48 -12.78
N LYS A 168 18.58 -15.84 -12.75
CA LYS A 168 19.83 -16.49 -13.16
C LYS A 168 20.13 -17.63 -12.19
N GLY A 169 19.80 -18.86 -12.60
CA GLY A 169 19.90 -20.11 -11.84
C GLY A 169 21.31 -20.53 -11.40
N SER A 170 22.21 -19.58 -11.18
CA SER A 170 23.53 -19.80 -10.58
C SER A 170 23.53 -19.64 -9.05
N ASN A 171 22.45 -19.14 -8.44
CA ASN A 171 22.37 -18.97 -6.97
C ASN A 171 20.95 -19.26 -6.42
N GLU A 172 20.72 -20.51 -6.03
CA GLU A 172 19.46 -20.97 -5.42
C GLU A 172 19.09 -20.19 -4.15
N ASP A 173 20.08 -19.78 -3.34
CA ASP A 173 19.87 -19.01 -2.11
C ASP A 173 19.26 -17.64 -2.41
N LEU A 174 19.72 -16.99 -3.49
CA LEU A 174 19.16 -15.72 -3.93
C LEU A 174 17.74 -15.87 -4.46
N THR A 175 17.46 -16.91 -5.26
CA THR A 175 16.11 -17.22 -5.74
C THR A 175 15.16 -17.45 -4.57
N GLN A 176 15.60 -18.21 -3.57
CA GLN A 176 14.82 -18.44 -2.35
C GLN A 176 14.57 -17.13 -1.59
N ALA A 177 15.60 -16.30 -1.37
CA ALA A 177 15.47 -15.02 -0.67
C ALA A 177 14.52 -14.05 -1.39
N TYR A 178 14.54 -14.03 -2.73
CA TYR A 178 13.59 -13.28 -3.53
C TYR A 178 12.15 -13.79 -3.34
N ASN A 179 11.94 -15.11 -3.42
CA ASN A 179 10.63 -15.72 -3.23
C ASN A 179 10.08 -15.54 -1.81
N GLU A 180 10.95 -15.51 -0.79
CA GLU A 180 10.59 -15.18 0.59
C GLU A 180 10.04 -13.74 0.70
N LEU A 181 10.63 -12.78 -0.02
CA LEU A 181 10.15 -11.39 -0.04
C LEU A 181 8.81 -11.28 -0.76
N VAL A 182 8.65 -11.95 -1.91
CA VAL A 182 7.37 -12.00 -2.63
C VAL A 182 6.26 -12.59 -1.74
N GLU A 183 6.55 -13.66 -1.01
CA GLU A 183 5.57 -14.25 -0.08
C GLU A 183 5.26 -13.31 1.09
N ALA A 184 6.26 -12.63 1.67
CA ALA A 184 6.02 -11.65 2.73
C ALA A 184 5.11 -10.49 2.28
N VAL A 185 5.26 -10.02 1.02
CA VAL A 185 4.36 -9.02 0.41
C VAL A 185 2.95 -9.57 0.28
N LYS A 186 2.79 -10.79 -0.23
CA LYS A 186 1.49 -11.45 -0.37
C LYS A 186 0.81 -11.66 0.99
N GLU A 187 1.55 -12.08 2.01
CA GLU A 187 1.05 -12.24 3.38
C GLU A 187 0.52 -10.91 3.93
N PHE A 188 1.30 -9.83 3.81
CA PHE A 188 0.86 -8.52 4.26
C PHE A 188 -0.42 -8.09 3.54
N ARG A 189 -0.47 -8.21 2.21
CA ARG A 189 -1.64 -7.82 1.42
C ARG A 189 -2.87 -8.67 1.72
N THR A 190 -2.67 -9.96 2.02
CA THR A 190 -3.74 -10.83 2.52
C THR A 190 -4.30 -10.32 3.83
N TYR A 191 -3.42 -9.92 4.76
CA TYR A 191 -3.85 -9.31 6.02
C TYR A 191 -4.55 -7.96 5.80
N HIS A 192 -4.04 -7.11 4.90
CA HIS A 192 -4.67 -5.84 4.56
C HIS A 192 -6.10 -6.02 4.00
N VAL A 193 -6.31 -7.03 3.15
CA VAL A 193 -7.65 -7.42 2.67
C VAL A 193 -8.57 -7.79 3.85
N GLN A 194 -8.08 -8.52 4.85
CA GLN A 194 -8.85 -8.84 6.06
C GLN A 194 -9.18 -7.59 6.89
N LEU A 195 -8.20 -6.70 7.04
CA LEU A 195 -8.36 -5.44 7.76
C LEU A 195 -9.45 -4.56 7.12
N VAL A 196 -9.37 -4.36 5.80
CA VAL A 196 -10.38 -3.60 5.03
C VAL A 196 -11.75 -4.29 5.10
N THR A 197 -11.81 -5.62 5.07
CA THR A 197 -13.07 -6.35 5.23
C THR A 197 -13.73 -6.01 6.57
N LYS A 198 -12.98 -6.08 7.68
CA LYS A 198 -13.48 -5.83 9.04
C LYS A 198 -13.89 -4.38 9.26
N PHE A 199 -13.10 -3.43 8.77
CA PHE A 199 -13.24 -2.01 9.12
C PHE A 199 -13.95 -1.15 8.07
N MET A 200 -14.13 -1.64 6.85
CA MET A 200 -14.83 -0.91 5.78
C MET A 200 -16.04 -1.68 5.29
N VAL A 201 -15.84 -2.92 4.82
CA VAL A 201 -16.90 -3.68 4.11
C VAL A 201 -18.03 -4.10 5.03
N ILE A 202 -17.72 -4.69 6.19
CA ILE A 202 -18.73 -5.15 7.14
C ILE A 202 -19.56 -3.96 7.71
N PRO A 203 -18.95 -2.87 8.20
CA PRO A 203 -19.68 -1.68 8.62
C PRO A 203 -20.53 -1.05 7.50
N ASN A 204 -20.01 -0.98 6.26
CA ASN A 204 -20.78 -0.49 5.11
C ASN A 204 -22.03 -1.33 4.87
N LYS A 205 -21.90 -2.66 4.82
CA LYS A 205 -23.03 -3.58 4.64
C LYS A 205 -24.08 -3.40 5.74
N ARG A 206 -23.64 -3.25 7.00
CA ARG A 206 -24.54 -3.00 8.13
C ARG A 206 -25.28 -1.67 7.98
N LEU A 207 -24.57 -0.58 7.65
CA LEU A 207 -25.17 0.75 7.45
C LEU A 207 -26.21 0.72 6.32
N ARG A 208 -25.87 0.11 5.19
CA ARG A 208 -26.79 0.01 4.05
C ARG A 208 -28.06 -0.75 4.38
N ASN A 209 -27.96 -1.83 5.17
CA ASN A 209 -29.12 -2.58 5.65
C ASN A 209 -29.95 -1.77 6.67
N GLU A 210 -29.29 -1.05 7.58
CA GLU A 210 -29.94 -0.22 8.60
C GLU A 210 -30.77 0.92 7.99
N PHE A 211 -30.28 1.54 6.92
CA PHE A 211 -30.92 2.67 6.24
C PHE A 211 -31.61 2.30 4.92
N ASN A 212 -31.73 1.01 4.59
CA ASN A 212 -32.34 0.51 3.34
C ASN A 212 -31.77 1.20 2.06
N VAL A 213 -30.46 1.44 2.01
CA VAL A 213 -29.77 2.13 0.92
C VAL A 213 -29.84 1.30 -0.37
N GLN A 214 -30.50 1.84 -1.39
CA GLN A 214 -30.72 1.17 -2.69
C GLN A 214 -29.69 1.59 -3.74
N GLU A 215 -29.02 2.71 -3.56
CA GLU A 215 -27.99 3.22 -4.47
C GLU A 215 -26.83 2.22 -4.61
N PRO A 216 -26.16 2.12 -5.77
CA PRO A 216 -25.04 1.21 -5.96
C PRO A 216 -23.98 1.31 -4.85
N ASP A 217 -23.46 0.16 -4.39
CA ASP A 217 -22.41 0.16 -3.38
C ASP A 217 -21.12 0.73 -3.96
N GLN A 218 -20.73 1.90 -3.47
CA GLN A 218 -19.54 2.61 -3.92
C GLN A 218 -18.24 1.92 -3.49
N LEU A 219 -18.29 0.97 -2.54
CA LEU A 219 -17.15 0.13 -2.16
C LEU A 219 -17.09 -1.19 -2.93
N VAL A 220 -18.00 -1.44 -3.90
CA VAL A 220 -18.10 -2.72 -4.63
C VAL A 220 -16.78 -3.11 -5.30
N ASN A 221 -16.03 -2.12 -5.79
CA ASN A 221 -14.76 -2.34 -6.50
C ASN A 221 -13.54 -2.40 -5.58
N LEU A 222 -13.68 -2.04 -4.30
CA LEU A 222 -12.55 -2.00 -3.36
C LEU A 222 -11.96 -3.39 -3.12
N MET A 223 -12.81 -4.39 -2.84
CA MET A 223 -12.34 -5.74 -2.56
C MET A 223 -11.77 -6.46 -3.79
N PRO A 224 -12.40 -6.38 -4.99
CA PRO A 224 -11.78 -6.85 -6.22
C PRO A 224 -10.40 -6.22 -6.47
N LEU A 225 -10.28 -4.90 -6.32
CA LEU A 225 -9.01 -4.19 -6.52
C LEU A 225 -7.91 -4.71 -5.58
N LEU A 226 -8.19 -4.75 -4.26
CA LEU A 226 -7.19 -5.18 -3.27
C LEU A 226 -6.76 -6.64 -3.46
N LYS A 227 -7.71 -7.53 -3.79
CA LYS A 227 -7.40 -8.93 -4.09
C LYS A 227 -6.58 -9.06 -5.35
N ALA A 228 -6.92 -8.34 -6.40
CA ALA A 228 -6.17 -8.37 -7.66
C ALA A 228 -4.74 -7.83 -7.47
N ILE A 229 -4.56 -6.73 -6.73
CA ILE A 229 -3.23 -6.21 -6.35
C ILE A 229 -2.42 -7.26 -5.56
N ARG A 230 -3.04 -7.96 -4.60
CA ARG A 230 -2.39 -9.08 -3.88
C ARG A 230 -1.97 -10.21 -4.82
N ASP A 231 -2.86 -10.60 -5.72
CA ASP A 231 -2.64 -11.74 -6.61
C ASP A 231 -1.59 -11.44 -7.69
N ASP A 232 -1.59 -10.22 -8.23
CA ASP A 232 -0.54 -9.73 -9.15
C ASP A 232 0.83 -9.65 -8.44
N SER A 233 0.87 -9.19 -7.18
CA SER A 233 1.92 -9.46 -6.16
C SER A 233 2.56 -10.84 -6.26
N ALA A 234 1.72 -11.85 -6.10
CA ALA A 234 2.15 -13.22 -5.93
C ALA A 234 2.74 -13.84 -7.21
N LYS A 235 2.38 -13.33 -8.39
CA LYS A 235 2.90 -13.80 -9.70
C LYS A 235 4.39 -13.52 -9.87
N GLY A 236 4.98 -12.68 -9.02
CA GLY A 236 6.41 -12.41 -9.04
C GLY A 236 7.28 -13.61 -8.72
N LYS A 237 6.75 -14.66 -8.05
CA LYS A 237 7.55 -15.82 -7.66
C LYS A 237 8.25 -16.46 -8.86
N ILE A 238 9.50 -16.81 -8.64
CA ILE A 238 10.35 -17.51 -9.60
C ILE A 238 10.21 -19.01 -9.33
N ASP A 239 9.97 -19.80 -10.38
CA ASP A 239 9.95 -21.26 -10.29
C ASP A 239 11.34 -21.78 -9.93
N VAL A 240 11.40 -22.72 -8.99
CA VAL A 240 12.63 -23.40 -8.53
C VAL A 240 12.69 -24.79 -9.12
#